data_AF-A0A2E2R2Q2-F1
#
_entry.id   AF-A0A2E2R2Q2-F1
#
_cell.length_a   1.000
_cell.length_b   1.000
_cell.length_c   1.000
_cell.angle_alpha   90.00
_cell.angle_beta   90.00
_cell.angle_gamma   90.00
#
_symmetry.space_group_name_H-M   'P 1'
#
loop_
_entity.id
_entity.type
_entity.pdbx_description
1 polymer ?
#
loop_
_entity_poly.entity_id
_entity_poly.type
_entity_poly.pdbx_seq_one_letter_code
_entity_poly.pdbx_strand_id
1 'polypeptide(L)'
;MPLSKILPAPIIGVLTVTLMSLCITFWFIVMFPFIMLRLVPVYRVQRVASNCCVQIATWWVGSDKQLYKLLHGQQGQVEIHGKFKPHSSYLVVSNHTAWADIVVLFDVLHGHAPFGRFFLKKELIWVPIVGVVCWAMDFPFMKRHSRAAIARNPVLASQDLETTRKACEVYKESPVTVINFLEGTRFTTAKKAKTKSPYTNLLGPKYGGLSASLNAMGEQFEGMVNVTIAYGPSQGNITWSWLCGKQPNMQVHIEILPIPADMIAGDFRNDLEFKNRFKTWIGDIWTLKDKRLAEMRRKAGHPSP
;
A
#
# COMPACT_ATOMS: atom_id res chain seq x y z
N MET A 1 -24.42 17.24 10.39
CA MET A 1 -23.22 17.39 11.25
C MET A 1 -22.68 15.98 11.50
N PRO A 2 -21.37 15.69 11.30
CA PRO A 2 -20.86 14.32 11.44
C PRO A 2 -20.99 13.81 12.87
N LEU A 3 -21.26 12.51 13.04
CA LEU A 3 -21.47 11.89 14.36
C LEU A 3 -20.26 12.06 15.28
N SER A 4 -19.05 12.13 14.73
CA SER A 4 -17.81 12.37 15.47
C SER A 4 -17.75 13.71 16.21
N LYS A 5 -18.59 14.69 15.81
CA LYS A 5 -18.70 15.98 16.52
C LYS A 5 -19.71 15.95 17.67
N ILE A 6 -20.51 14.90 17.76
CA ILE A 6 -21.59 14.75 18.75
C ILE A 6 -21.19 13.72 19.81
N LEU A 7 -20.61 12.60 19.38
CA LEU A 7 -20.28 11.48 20.25
C LEU A 7 -18.87 11.60 20.85
N PRO A 8 -18.67 11.16 22.11
CA PRO A 8 -17.34 11.03 22.70
C PRO A 8 -16.41 10.14 21.86
N ALA A 9 -15.12 10.49 21.84
CA ALA A 9 -14.12 9.84 20.99
C ALA A 9 -14.07 8.30 21.10
N PRO A 10 -14.11 7.68 22.30
CA PRO A 10 -14.09 6.23 22.40
C PRO A 10 -15.34 5.58 21.80
N ILE A 11 -16.51 6.18 21.99
CA ILE A 11 -17.79 5.66 21.51
C ILE A 11 -17.83 5.70 19.99
N ILE A 12 -17.49 6.84 19.38
CA ILE A 12 -17.43 6.93 17.91
C ILE A 12 -16.34 6.02 17.33
N GLY A 13 -15.20 5.85 18.02
CA GLY A 13 -14.14 4.93 17.59
C GLY A 13 -14.61 3.48 17.56
N VAL A 14 -15.27 3.01 18.62
CA VAL A 14 -15.86 1.66 18.67
C VAL A 14 -16.92 1.50 17.59
N LEU A 15 -17.84 2.47 17.46
CA LEU A 15 -18.88 2.43 16.43
C LEU A 15 -18.28 2.33 15.02
N THR A 16 -17.22 3.08 14.75
CA THR A 16 -16.50 3.07 13.46
C THR A 16 -15.90 1.70 13.19
N VAL A 17 -15.20 1.10 14.16
CA VAL A 17 -14.66 -0.26 14.02
C VAL A 17 -15.77 -1.27 13.78
N THR A 18 -16.87 -1.19 14.54
CA THR A 18 -18.00 -2.11 14.40
C THR A 18 -18.63 -2.00 13.01
N LEU A 19 -18.95 -0.80 12.55
CA LEU A 19 -19.60 -0.60 11.26
C LEU A 19 -18.68 -0.98 10.10
N MET A 20 -17.39 -0.64 10.14
CA MET A 20 -16.43 -1.08 9.13
C MET A 20 -16.25 -2.60 9.13
N SER A 21 -16.27 -3.24 10.31
CA SER A 21 -16.21 -4.71 10.43
C SER A 21 -17.46 -5.39 9.86
N LEU A 22 -18.64 -4.79 10.06
CA LEU A 22 -19.88 -5.27 9.42
C LEU A 22 -19.82 -5.08 7.90
N CYS A 23 -19.30 -3.93 7.44
CA CYS A 23 -19.14 -3.64 6.02
C CYS A 23 -18.24 -4.67 5.31
N ILE A 24 -17.03 -4.93 5.85
CA ILE A 24 -16.12 -5.93 5.27
C ILE A 24 -16.72 -7.34 5.33
N THR A 25 -17.47 -7.67 6.40
CA THR A 25 -18.13 -8.98 6.52
C THR A 25 -19.23 -9.15 5.48
N PHE A 26 -20.07 -8.12 5.26
CA PHE A 26 -21.08 -8.11 4.21
C PHE A 26 -20.47 -8.35 2.83
N TRP A 27 -19.43 -7.59 2.48
CA TRP A 27 -18.76 -7.72 1.19
C TRP A 27 -18.02 -9.05 1.02
N PHE A 28 -17.49 -9.62 2.11
CA PHE A 28 -16.94 -10.97 2.09
C PHE A 28 -18.01 -12.03 1.75
N ILE A 29 -19.20 -11.94 2.35
CA ILE A 29 -20.33 -12.84 2.03
C ILE A 29 -20.73 -12.70 0.56
N VAL A 30 -20.82 -11.48 0.03
CA VAL A 30 -21.10 -11.21 -1.39
C VAL A 30 -20.00 -11.77 -2.30
N MET A 31 -18.73 -11.73 -1.87
CA MET A 31 -17.58 -12.26 -2.61
C MET A 31 -17.54 -13.79 -2.61
N PHE A 32 -18.08 -14.44 -1.58
CA PHE A 32 -17.93 -15.87 -1.32
C PHE A 32 -18.27 -16.79 -2.51
N PRO A 33 -19.39 -16.59 -3.26
CA PRO A 33 -19.68 -17.43 -4.43
C PRO A 33 -18.60 -17.37 -5.51
N PHE A 34 -17.96 -16.22 -5.72
CA PHE A 34 -16.87 -16.07 -6.69
C PHE A 34 -15.57 -16.71 -6.19
N ILE A 35 -15.33 -16.68 -4.88
CA ILE A 35 -14.23 -17.43 -4.26
C ILE A 35 -14.42 -18.93 -4.52
N MET A 36 -15.64 -19.46 -4.37
CA MET A 36 -15.95 -20.85 -4.68
C MET A 36 -15.79 -21.14 -6.18
N LEU A 37 -16.26 -20.26 -7.05
CA LEU A 37 -16.12 -20.39 -8.50
C LEU A 37 -14.65 -20.45 -8.94
N ARG A 38 -13.77 -19.71 -8.25
CA ARG A 38 -12.32 -19.72 -8.50
C ARG A 38 -11.65 -21.07 -8.18
N LEU A 39 -12.28 -21.95 -7.39
CA LEU A 39 -11.76 -23.30 -7.14
C LEU A 39 -11.91 -24.23 -8.34
N VAL A 40 -12.79 -23.89 -9.30
CA VAL A 40 -12.94 -24.64 -10.54
C VAL A 40 -11.64 -24.53 -11.35
N PRO A 41 -11.00 -25.66 -11.73
CA PRO A 41 -9.67 -25.68 -12.37
C PRO A 41 -9.73 -25.33 -13.87
N VAL A 42 -10.54 -24.32 -14.23
CA VAL A 42 -10.67 -23.81 -15.60
C VAL A 42 -10.18 -22.37 -15.62
N TYR A 43 -9.08 -22.13 -16.34
CA TYR A 43 -8.40 -20.83 -16.32
C TYR A 43 -9.33 -19.63 -16.54
N ARG A 44 -10.16 -19.66 -17.59
CA ARG A 44 -11.11 -18.58 -17.89
C ARG A 44 -12.11 -18.33 -16.75
N VAL A 45 -12.58 -19.39 -16.10
CA VAL A 45 -13.48 -19.29 -14.94
C VAL A 45 -12.75 -18.63 -13.77
N GLN A 46 -11.50 -19.02 -13.51
CA GLN A 46 -10.67 -18.42 -12.45
C GLN A 46 -10.41 -16.93 -12.69
N ARG A 47 -10.16 -16.52 -13.95
CA ARG A 47 -9.97 -15.10 -14.33
C ARG A 47 -11.23 -14.29 -14.10
N VAL A 48 -12.39 -14.77 -14.57
CA VAL A 48 -13.67 -14.10 -14.35
C VAL A 48 -13.97 -13.98 -12.86
N ALA A 49 -13.82 -15.07 -12.11
CA ALA A 49 -14.03 -15.09 -10.67
C ALA A 49 -13.11 -14.09 -9.94
N SER A 50 -11.82 -14.05 -10.29
CA SER A 50 -10.87 -13.08 -9.72
C SER A 50 -11.25 -11.64 -10.02
N ASN A 51 -11.62 -11.34 -11.26
CA ASN A 51 -12.06 -10.00 -11.66
C ASN A 51 -13.34 -9.58 -10.90
N CYS A 52 -14.31 -10.49 -10.71
CA CYS A 52 -15.48 -10.25 -9.86
C CYS A 52 -15.09 -9.97 -8.40
N CYS A 53 -14.18 -10.75 -7.82
CA CYS A 53 -13.66 -10.50 -6.48
C CYS A 53 -13.01 -9.11 -6.35
N VAL A 54 -12.20 -8.71 -7.33
CA VAL A 54 -11.55 -7.38 -7.37
C VAL A 54 -12.58 -6.26 -7.50
N GLN A 55 -13.62 -6.45 -8.31
CA GLN A 55 -14.71 -5.48 -8.44
C GLN A 55 -15.49 -5.33 -7.13
N ILE A 56 -15.77 -6.43 -6.44
CA ILE A 56 -16.42 -6.43 -5.13
C ILE A 56 -15.55 -5.73 -4.09
N ALA A 57 -14.25 -6.00 -4.06
CA ALA A 57 -13.31 -5.29 -3.19
C ALA A 57 -13.24 -3.80 -3.49
N THR A 58 -13.37 -3.42 -4.77
CA THR A 58 -13.45 -2.01 -5.19
C THR A 58 -14.72 -1.35 -4.65
N TRP A 59 -15.87 -2.02 -4.72
CA TRP A 59 -17.11 -1.52 -4.10
C TRP A 59 -17.01 -1.43 -2.58
N TRP A 60 -16.39 -2.41 -1.92
CA TRP A 60 -16.13 -2.36 -0.48
C TRP A 60 -15.33 -1.11 -0.08
N VAL A 61 -14.24 -0.79 -0.79
CA VAL A 61 -13.48 0.45 -0.53
C VAL A 61 -14.37 1.69 -0.69
N GLY A 62 -15.22 1.72 -1.71
CA GLY A 62 -16.19 2.80 -1.91
C GLY A 62 -17.22 2.90 -0.77
N SER A 63 -17.71 1.77 -0.26
CA SER A 63 -18.61 1.72 0.90
C SER A 63 -17.93 2.20 2.18
N ASP A 64 -16.70 1.75 2.45
CA ASP A 64 -15.92 2.17 3.63
C ASP A 64 -15.62 3.67 3.58
N LYS A 65 -15.25 4.20 2.41
CA LYS A 65 -15.08 5.64 2.18
C LYS A 65 -16.34 6.43 2.53
N GLN A 66 -17.49 6.00 2.03
CA GLN A 66 -18.77 6.67 2.29
C GLN A 66 -19.15 6.57 3.77
N LEU A 67 -19.05 5.38 4.37
CA LEU A 67 -19.32 5.13 5.77
C LEU A 67 -18.44 6.04 6.66
N TYR A 68 -17.14 6.08 6.40
CA TYR A 68 -16.21 6.91 7.14
C TYR A 68 -16.56 8.41 7.02
N LYS A 69 -16.89 8.87 5.80
CA LYS A 69 -17.35 10.25 5.57
C LYS A 69 -18.66 10.58 6.28
N LEU A 70 -19.60 9.64 6.39
CA LEU A 70 -20.84 9.83 7.14
C LEU A 70 -20.59 9.96 8.65
N LEU A 71 -19.69 9.13 9.19
CA LEU A 71 -19.36 9.14 10.62
C LEU A 71 -18.53 10.36 11.01
N HIS A 72 -17.53 10.75 10.20
CA HIS A 72 -16.52 11.73 10.59
C HIS A 72 -16.48 13.01 9.75
N GLY A 73 -17.21 13.07 8.64
CA GLY A 73 -17.09 14.13 7.65
C GLY A 73 -15.81 14.02 6.84
N GLN A 74 -15.45 15.09 6.12
CA GLN A 74 -14.16 15.17 5.44
C GLN A 74 -13.05 15.27 6.48
N GLN A 75 -12.18 14.26 6.52
CA GLN A 75 -10.98 14.25 7.35
C GLN A 75 -9.77 14.44 6.45
N GLY A 76 -8.94 15.42 6.78
CA GLY A 76 -7.73 15.72 6.04
C GLY A 76 -7.95 16.27 4.63
N GLN A 77 -6.83 16.55 3.98
CA GLN A 77 -6.75 17.10 2.64
C GLN A 77 -5.92 16.18 1.74
N VAL A 78 -6.36 16.01 0.50
CA VAL A 78 -5.66 15.22 -0.52
C VAL A 78 -5.26 16.18 -1.64
N GLU A 79 -3.97 16.21 -1.95
CA GLU A 79 -3.39 16.98 -3.04
C GLU A 79 -2.79 16.01 -4.06
N ILE A 80 -3.20 16.11 -5.33
CA ILE A 80 -2.74 15.24 -6.40
C ILE A 80 -2.04 16.08 -7.46
N HIS A 81 -0.77 15.78 -7.72
CA HIS A 81 0.04 16.36 -8.77
C HIS A 81 0.28 15.33 -9.88
N GLY A 82 -0.16 15.66 -11.09
CA GLY A 82 -0.17 14.76 -12.24
C GLY A 82 -1.57 14.28 -12.60
N LYS A 83 -1.68 13.43 -13.62
CA LYS A 83 -2.96 12.86 -14.07
C LYS A 83 -2.87 11.35 -14.15
N PHE A 84 -3.85 10.67 -13.57
CA PHE A 84 -4.03 9.24 -13.78
C PHE A 84 -4.63 9.01 -15.17
N LYS A 85 -3.96 8.18 -15.96
CA LYS A 85 -4.53 7.57 -17.15
C LYS A 85 -5.49 6.43 -16.77
N PRO A 86 -6.70 6.40 -17.36
CA PRO A 86 -7.64 5.31 -17.19
C PRO A 86 -7.03 3.97 -17.63
N HIS A 87 -7.44 2.88 -16.97
CA HIS A 87 -7.03 1.51 -17.33
C HIS A 87 -5.52 1.25 -17.36
N SER A 88 -4.73 2.06 -16.65
CA SER A 88 -3.28 1.89 -16.55
C SER A 88 -2.86 1.26 -15.21
N SER A 89 -1.77 0.51 -15.23
CA SER A 89 -1.14 -0.01 -14.01
C SER A 89 -0.21 1.03 -13.39
N TYR A 90 -0.12 1.04 -12.06
CA TYR A 90 0.72 1.98 -11.32
C TYR A 90 1.55 1.30 -10.25
N LEU A 91 2.74 1.85 -9.99
CA LEU A 91 3.60 1.44 -8.89
C LEU A 91 3.54 2.48 -7.79
N VAL A 92 2.85 2.20 -6.69
CA VAL A 92 2.74 3.14 -5.56
C VAL A 92 3.92 2.95 -4.61
N VAL A 93 4.56 4.06 -4.23
CA VAL A 93 5.54 4.10 -3.14
C VAL A 93 5.06 5.05 -2.05
N SER A 94 5.07 4.59 -0.79
CA SER A 94 4.59 5.38 0.34
C SER A 94 5.49 5.27 1.58
N ASN A 95 5.51 6.32 2.40
CA ASN A 95 5.91 6.21 3.80
C ASN A 95 4.89 5.35 4.57
N HIS A 96 5.30 4.81 5.71
CA HIS A 96 4.47 3.94 6.53
C HIS A 96 4.57 4.33 8.00
N THR A 97 3.50 4.87 8.58
CA THR A 97 3.45 5.38 9.95
C THR A 97 2.37 4.69 10.79
N ALA A 98 1.21 4.38 10.21
CA ALA A 98 0.07 3.82 10.92
C ALA A 98 -0.49 2.58 10.23
N TRP A 99 -1.35 1.82 10.93
CA TRP A 99 -2.13 0.78 10.27
C TRP A 99 -3.17 1.36 9.32
N ALA A 100 -3.68 2.56 9.64
CA ALA A 100 -4.62 3.30 8.82
C ALA A 100 -4.07 3.61 7.41
N ASP A 101 -2.75 3.62 7.20
CA ASP A 101 -2.14 3.97 5.90
C ASP A 101 -2.69 3.14 4.74
N ILE A 102 -2.97 1.84 4.96
CA ILE A 102 -3.52 0.97 3.91
C ILE A 102 -4.92 1.42 3.52
N VAL A 103 -5.76 1.72 4.50
CA VAL A 103 -7.15 2.17 4.27
C VAL A 103 -7.16 3.56 3.65
N VAL A 104 -6.30 4.46 4.12
CA VAL A 104 -6.12 5.80 3.54
C VAL A 104 -5.66 5.68 2.09
N LEU A 105 -4.70 4.81 1.77
CA LEU A 105 -4.26 4.59 0.38
C LEU A 105 -5.37 4.05 -0.50
N PHE A 106 -6.16 3.08 -0.01
CA PHE A 106 -7.31 2.59 -0.74
C PHE A 106 -8.34 3.69 -1.00
N ASP A 107 -8.66 4.52 0.00
CA ASP A 107 -9.59 5.64 -0.14
C ASP A 107 -9.12 6.69 -1.16
N VAL A 108 -7.89 7.20 -1.02
CA VAL A 108 -7.39 8.29 -1.86
C VAL A 108 -7.09 7.88 -3.29
N LEU A 109 -6.81 6.60 -3.54
CA LEU A 109 -6.61 6.05 -4.89
C LEU A 109 -7.91 5.51 -5.50
N HIS A 110 -8.98 5.35 -4.71
CA HIS A 110 -10.26 4.87 -5.19
C HIS A 110 -10.83 5.81 -6.26
N GLY A 111 -11.12 5.25 -7.44
CA GLY A 111 -11.60 6.00 -8.61
C GLY A 111 -10.50 6.63 -9.46
N HIS A 112 -9.24 6.61 -9.00
CA HIS A 112 -8.09 7.13 -9.75
C HIS A 112 -7.22 6.02 -10.35
N ALA A 113 -6.97 4.96 -9.59
CA ALA A 113 -6.13 3.84 -10.01
C ALA A 113 -6.86 2.49 -9.81
N PRO A 114 -6.45 1.43 -10.51
CA PRO A 114 -6.97 0.08 -10.25
C PRO A 114 -6.75 -0.35 -8.80
N PHE A 115 -7.50 -1.35 -8.35
CA PHE A 115 -7.42 -1.84 -6.97
C PHE A 115 -5.98 -2.19 -6.56
N GLY A 116 -5.59 -1.72 -5.37
CA GLY A 116 -4.25 -1.86 -4.83
C GLY A 116 -3.95 -3.27 -4.34
N ARG A 117 -2.81 -3.82 -4.77
CA ARG A 117 -2.25 -5.09 -4.29
C ARG A 117 -0.90 -4.85 -3.63
N PHE A 118 -0.55 -5.71 -2.67
CA PHE A 118 0.73 -5.67 -1.98
C PHE A 118 1.37 -7.06 -2.00
N PHE A 119 2.70 -7.13 -1.97
CA PHE A 119 3.41 -8.40 -1.76
C PHE A 119 3.21 -8.90 -0.33
N LEU A 120 2.38 -9.93 -0.18
CA LEU A 120 2.08 -10.54 1.09
C LEU A 120 3.16 -11.56 1.46
N LYS A 121 3.40 -11.70 2.76
CA LYS A 121 4.17 -12.84 3.26
C LYS A 121 3.36 -14.11 3.04
N LYS A 122 4.00 -15.20 2.62
CA LYS A 122 3.33 -16.48 2.37
C LYS A 122 2.52 -16.97 3.58
N GLU A 123 2.98 -16.71 4.79
CA GLU A 123 2.28 -17.10 6.03
C GLU A 123 0.90 -16.43 6.18
N LEU A 124 0.67 -15.28 5.53
CA LEU A 124 -0.59 -14.55 5.60
C LEU A 124 -1.73 -15.24 4.85
N ILE A 125 -1.45 -16.26 4.02
CA ILE A 125 -2.49 -17.04 3.36
C ILE A 125 -3.38 -17.78 4.37
N TRP A 126 -2.84 -18.05 5.58
CA TRP A 126 -3.54 -18.76 6.66
C TRP A 126 -4.34 -17.85 7.58
N VAL A 127 -4.28 -16.53 7.39
CA VAL A 127 -5.10 -15.59 8.17
C VAL A 127 -6.54 -15.70 7.68
N PRO A 128 -7.51 -16.04 8.55
CA PRO A 128 -8.91 -16.18 8.16
C PRO A 128 -9.44 -14.92 7.47
N ILE A 129 -10.29 -15.10 6.46
CA ILE A 129 -10.85 -14.05 5.58
C ILE A 129 -9.78 -13.38 4.71
N VAL A 130 -8.79 -12.69 5.30
CA VAL A 130 -7.78 -11.90 4.59
C VAL A 130 -6.97 -12.78 3.63
N GLY A 131 -6.46 -13.92 4.08
CA GLY A 131 -5.65 -14.81 3.25
C GLY A 131 -6.43 -15.35 2.05
N VAL A 132 -7.69 -15.76 2.27
CA VAL A 132 -8.59 -16.30 1.24
C VAL A 132 -8.97 -15.22 0.22
N VAL A 133 -9.35 -14.03 0.69
CA VAL A 133 -9.73 -12.90 -0.18
C VAL A 133 -8.54 -12.44 -1.01
N CYS A 134 -7.36 -12.28 -0.40
CA CYS A 134 -6.15 -11.92 -1.12
C CYS A 134 -5.76 -12.98 -2.16
N TRP A 135 -5.82 -14.27 -1.82
CA TRP A 135 -5.64 -15.35 -2.80
C TRP A 135 -6.68 -15.25 -3.94
N ALA A 136 -7.95 -15.01 -3.61
CA ALA A 136 -9.02 -14.92 -4.57
C ALA A 136 -8.92 -13.73 -5.53
N MET A 137 -8.11 -12.73 -5.18
CA MET A 137 -7.83 -11.53 -6.00
C MET A 137 -6.44 -11.54 -6.64
N ASP A 138 -5.78 -12.70 -6.70
CA ASP A 138 -4.42 -12.88 -7.23
C ASP A 138 -3.34 -12.09 -6.50
N PHE A 139 -3.43 -11.86 -5.19
CA PHE A 139 -2.32 -11.20 -4.46
C PHE A 139 -1.05 -12.07 -4.52
N PRO A 140 0.13 -11.46 -4.70
CA PRO A 140 1.38 -12.21 -4.77
C PRO A 140 1.85 -12.57 -3.35
N PHE A 141 1.88 -13.88 -3.06
CA PHE A 141 2.38 -14.42 -1.80
C PHE A 141 3.86 -14.81 -1.92
N MET A 142 4.72 -14.10 -1.19
CA MET A 142 6.15 -14.21 -1.27
C MET A 142 6.72 -14.95 -0.06
N LYS A 143 7.62 -15.90 -0.31
CA LYS A 143 8.53 -16.38 0.73
C LYS A 143 9.53 -15.27 1.03
N ARG A 144 9.85 -15.06 2.31
CA ARG A 144 10.90 -14.12 2.71
C ARG A 144 12.08 -14.90 3.25
N HIS A 145 13.09 -15.10 2.42
CA HIS A 145 14.34 -15.69 2.88
C HIS A 145 15.17 -14.67 3.66
N SER A 146 15.73 -15.10 4.80
CA SER A 146 16.66 -14.26 5.56
C SER A 146 17.96 -14.07 4.79
N ARG A 147 18.71 -12.99 5.07
CA ARG A 147 20.03 -12.77 4.44
C ARG A 147 20.97 -13.97 4.66
N ALA A 148 20.95 -14.55 5.86
CA ALA A 148 21.75 -15.73 6.18
C ALA A 148 21.28 -17.00 5.44
N ALA A 149 19.98 -17.14 5.14
CA ALA A 149 19.48 -18.24 4.33
C ALA A 149 19.92 -18.09 2.86
N ILE A 150 19.82 -16.88 2.30
CA ILE A 150 20.26 -16.59 0.93
C ILE A 150 21.77 -16.74 0.78
N ALA A 151 22.56 -16.29 1.77
CA ALA A 151 24.01 -16.45 1.74
C ALA A 151 24.43 -17.93 1.74
N ARG A 152 23.67 -18.79 2.44
CA ARG A 152 23.92 -20.24 2.46
C ARG A 152 23.44 -20.95 1.19
N ASN A 153 22.41 -20.44 0.53
CA ASN A 153 21.92 -20.98 -0.73
C ASN A 153 21.45 -19.85 -1.67
N PRO A 154 22.35 -19.36 -2.54
CA PRO A 154 22.04 -18.28 -3.49
C PRO A 154 20.88 -18.60 -4.46
N VAL A 155 20.59 -19.89 -4.72
CA VAL A 155 19.50 -20.32 -5.60
C VAL A 155 18.13 -19.87 -5.07
N LEU A 156 17.96 -19.76 -3.74
CA LEU A 156 16.74 -19.24 -3.12
C LEU A 156 16.39 -17.84 -3.62
N ALA A 157 17.41 -17.04 -3.93
CA ALA A 157 17.24 -15.69 -4.42
C ALA A 157 16.62 -15.70 -5.83
N SER A 158 17.12 -16.54 -6.73
CA SER A 158 16.60 -16.67 -8.10
C SER A 158 15.18 -17.25 -8.10
N GLN A 159 14.91 -18.23 -7.23
CA GLN A 159 13.57 -18.80 -7.07
C GLN A 159 12.53 -17.76 -6.63
N ASP A 160 12.89 -16.85 -5.71
CA ASP A 160 12.01 -15.75 -5.30
C ASP A 160 11.66 -14.83 -6.48
N LEU A 161 12.65 -14.50 -7.32
CA LEU A 161 12.45 -13.65 -8.49
C LEU A 161 11.53 -14.31 -9.52
N GLU A 162 11.76 -15.58 -9.85
CA GLU A 162 10.89 -16.33 -10.76
C GLU A 162 9.47 -16.48 -10.22
N THR A 163 9.33 -16.74 -8.92
CA THR A 163 8.02 -16.84 -8.27
C THR A 163 7.29 -15.50 -8.32
N THR A 164 8.00 -14.40 -8.07
CA THR A 164 7.45 -13.03 -8.21
C THR A 164 6.97 -12.80 -9.64
N ARG A 165 7.84 -13.07 -10.63
CA ARG A 165 7.53 -12.88 -12.04
C ARG A 165 6.29 -13.68 -12.43
N LYS A 166 6.23 -14.97 -12.10
CA LYS A 166 5.06 -15.84 -12.35
C LYS A 166 3.79 -15.33 -11.70
N ALA A 167 3.85 -14.86 -10.45
CA ALA A 167 2.69 -14.29 -9.77
C ALA A 167 2.19 -13.00 -10.44
N CYS A 168 3.11 -12.22 -11.02
CA CYS A 168 2.82 -10.98 -11.74
C CYS A 168 2.41 -11.17 -13.21
N GLU A 169 2.67 -12.33 -13.84
CA GLU A 169 2.23 -12.61 -15.22
C GLU A 169 0.72 -12.41 -15.38
N VAL A 170 -0.05 -12.78 -14.37
CA VAL A 170 -1.50 -12.60 -14.29
C VAL A 170 -1.93 -11.13 -14.41
N TYR A 171 -1.07 -10.19 -14.05
CA TYR A 171 -1.35 -8.77 -14.13
C TYR A 171 -1.10 -8.17 -15.52
N LYS A 172 -0.47 -8.91 -16.44
CA LYS A 172 -0.38 -8.49 -17.85
C LYS A 172 -1.76 -8.40 -18.51
N GLU A 173 -2.73 -9.16 -18.00
CA GLU A 173 -4.07 -9.24 -18.56
C GLU A 173 -5.03 -8.19 -17.99
N SER A 174 -4.72 -7.62 -16.83
CA SER A 174 -5.62 -6.73 -16.10
C SER A 174 -4.82 -5.64 -15.36
N PRO A 175 -5.17 -4.35 -15.52
CA PRO A 175 -4.51 -3.27 -14.82
C PRO A 175 -4.48 -3.45 -13.30
N VAL A 176 -3.36 -3.08 -12.67
CA VAL A 176 -3.16 -3.22 -11.23
C VAL A 176 -2.37 -2.05 -10.65
N THR A 177 -2.68 -1.71 -9.40
CA THR A 177 -1.82 -0.84 -8.59
C THR A 177 -1.00 -1.70 -7.63
N VAL A 178 0.33 -1.66 -7.72
CA VAL A 178 1.21 -2.40 -6.81
C VAL A 178 1.76 -1.44 -5.76
N ILE A 179 1.40 -1.65 -4.50
CA ILE A 179 1.71 -0.73 -3.40
C ILE A 179 2.92 -1.24 -2.60
N ASN A 180 3.89 -0.35 -2.43
CA ASN A 180 5.14 -0.60 -1.72
C ASN A 180 5.35 0.42 -0.59
N PHE A 181 5.37 -0.07 0.65
CA PHE A 181 5.86 0.69 1.80
C PHE A 181 7.36 0.49 1.95
N LEU A 182 8.15 1.43 1.43
CA LEU A 182 9.60 1.24 1.32
C LEU A 182 10.31 1.15 2.67
N GLU A 183 9.75 1.71 3.74
CA GLU A 183 10.30 1.56 5.10
C GLU A 183 10.30 0.09 5.58
N GLY A 184 9.43 -0.74 5.00
CA GLY A 184 9.24 -2.16 5.36
C GLY A 184 8.62 -2.38 6.74
N THR A 185 8.38 -1.31 7.50
CA THR A 185 7.75 -1.32 8.81
C THR A 185 7.24 0.09 9.14
N ARG A 186 6.26 0.18 10.06
CA ARG A 186 5.76 1.47 10.55
C ARG A 186 6.88 2.25 11.26
N PHE A 187 7.02 3.53 10.90
CA PHE A 187 7.92 4.49 11.50
C PHE A 187 7.69 4.61 13.00
N THR A 188 8.79 4.59 13.77
CA THR A 188 8.83 5.05 15.16
C THR A 188 10.18 5.70 15.42
N THR A 189 10.25 6.64 16.36
CA THR A 189 11.51 7.27 16.79
C THR A 189 12.53 6.22 17.25
N ALA A 190 12.09 5.21 18.00
CA ALA A 190 12.93 4.09 18.42
C ALA A 190 13.52 3.29 17.24
N LYS A 191 12.73 3.00 16.20
CA LYS A 191 13.23 2.32 15.00
C LYS A 191 14.15 3.20 14.19
N LYS A 192 13.88 4.50 14.11
CA LYS A 192 14.75 5.47 13.44
C LYS A 192 16.13 5.48 14.08
N ALA A 193 16.19 5.59 15.41
CA ALA A 193 17.43 5.53 16.18
C ALA A 193 18.16 4.19 15.98
N LYS A 194 17.44 3.06 16.12
CA LYS A 194 18.01 1.72 15.94
C LYS A 194 18.58 1.47 14.53
N THR A 195 17.93 2.00 13.50
CA THR A 195 18.32 1.81 12.09
C THR A 195 19.27 2.88 11.57
N LYS A 196 19.57 3.91 12.39
CA LYS A 196 20.39 5.07 12.03
C LYS A 196 19.93 5.70 10.70
N SER A 197 18.62 5.92 10.58
CA SER A 197 18.05 6.52 9.37
C SER A 197 18.64 7.92 9.14
N PRO A 198 19.12 8.25 7.93
CA PRO A 198 19.67 9.58 7.62
C PRO A 198 18.57 10.64 7.44
N TYR A 199 17.31 10.22 7.33
CA TYR A 199 16.16 11.10 7.12
C TYR A 199 15.58 11.58 8.45
N THR A 200 14.96 12.76 8.49
CA THR A 200 14.42 13.31 9.74
C THR A 200 13.12 12.62 10.16
N ASN A 201 12.24 12.38 9.19
CA ASN A 201 10.86 11.93 9.38
C ASN A 201 10.58 10.51 8.86
N LEU A 202 11.56 9.87 8.23
CA LEU A 202 11.40 8.57 7.56
C LEU A 202 12.43 7.54 8.03
N LEU A 203 12.12 6.25 7.92
CA LEU A 203 13.13 5.19 7.93
C LEU A 203 13.80 5.08 6.55
N GLY A 204 15.00 4.49 6.50
CA GLY A 204 15.69 4.23 5.25
C GLY A 204 14.97 3.19 4.38
N PRO A 205 14.85 3.42 3.05
CA PRO A 205 14.07 2.56 2.17
C PRO A 205 14.69 1.15 2.00
N LYS A 206 13.82 0.17 1.77
CA LYS A 206 14.13 -1.22 1.45
C LYS A 206 13.83 -1.43 -0.04
N TYR A 207 14.89 -1.51 -0.83
CA TYR A 207 14.81 -1.54 -2.29
C TYR A 207 14.28 -2.86 -2.88
N GLY A 208 14.39 -3.98 -2.13
CA GLY A 208 14.16 -5.31 -2.69
C GLY A 208 12.76 -5.54 -3.25
N GLY A 209 11.71 -5.12 -2.53
CA GLY A 209 10.33 -5.27 -3.01
C GLY A 209 10.03 -4.38 -4.23
N LEU A 210 10.57 -3.16 -4.23
CA LEU A 210 10.41 -2.23 -5.33
C LEU A 210 11.11 -2.72 -6.61
N SER A 211 12.38 -3.13 -6.48
CA SER A 211 13.14 -3.71 -7.60
C SER A 211 12.48 -4.99 -8.13
N ALA A 212 11.95 -5.85 -7.26
CA ALA A 212 11.21 -7.04 -7.70
C ALA A 212 9.92 -6.67 -8.47
N SER A 213 9.21 -5.61 -8.06
CA SER A 213 8.04 -5.09 -8.77
C SER A 213 8.41 -4.60 -10.18
N LEU A 214 9.47 -3.80 -10.28
CA LEU A 214 9.97 -3.24 -11.54
C LEU A 214 10.52 -4.32 -12.49
N ASN A 215 11.19 -5.34 -11.95
CA ASN A 215 11.68 -6.46 -12.76
C ASN A 215 10.54 -7.36 -13.28
N ALA A 216 9.46 -7.50 -12.51
CA ALA A 216 8.33 -8.31 -12.94
C ALA A 216 7.42 -7.59 -13.94
N MET A 217 7.29 -6.26 -13.83
CA MET A 217 6.20 -5.50 -14.47
C MET A 217 6.55 -4.07 -14.89
N GLY A 218 7.82 -3.65 -14.85
CA GLY A 218 8.21 -2.25 -15.06
C GLY A 218 7.63 -1.63 -16.33
N GLU A 219 7.59 -2.38 -17.42
CA GLU A 219 7.05 -1.95 -18.72
C GLU A 219 5.52 -1.75 -18.74
N GLN A 220 4.79 -2.35 -17.79
CA GLN A 220 3.33 -2.22 -17.69
C GLN A 220 2.91 -1.02 -16.86
N PHE A 221 3.81 -0.51 -16.01
CA PHE A 221 3.50 0.63 -15.17
C PHE A 221 3.54 1.91 -16.00
N GLU A 222 2.43 2.63 -16.03
CA GLU A 222 2.36 3.95 -16.63
C GLU A 222 3.22 4.97 -15.86
N GLY A 223 3.34 4.77 -14.54
CA GLY A 223 4.19 5.61 -13.71
C GLY A 223 4.26 5.14 -12.26
N MET A 224 5.14 5.81 -11.52
CA MET A 224 5.26 5.62 -10.08
C MET A 224 4.44 6.68 -9.35
N VAL A 225 3.54 6.22 -8.49
CA VAL A 225 2.68 7.09 -7.67
C VAL A 225 3.34 7.26 -6.31
N ASN A 226 4.01 8.39 -6.14
CA ASN A 226 4.72 8.76 -4.93
C ASN A 226 3.74 9.39 -3.92
N VAL A 227 3.35 8.62 -2.90
CA VAL A 227 2.37 9.06 -1.89
C VAL A 227 3.06 9.41 -0.57
N THR A 228 2.79 10.61 -0.05
CA THR A 228 3.27 11.07 1.25
C THR A 228 2.07 11.26 2.16
N ILE A 229 2.03 10.56 3.28
CA ILE A 229 0.95 10.64 4.28
C ILE A 229 1.49 11.28 5.54
N ALA A 230 0.87 12.40 5.95
CA ALA A 230 1.18 13.10 7.19
C ALA A 230 -0.09 13.19 8.06
N TYR A 231 -0.11 12.51 9.20
CA TYR A 231 -1.18 12.65 10.18
C TYR A 231 -0.96 13.90 11.04
N GLY A 232 -2.03 14.45 11.60
CA GLY A 232 -1.94 15.48 12.64
C GLY A 232 -1.39 14.93 13.96
N PRO A 233 -0.99 15.81 14.91
CA PRO A 233 -0.56 15.40 16.23
C PRO A 233 -1.61 14.50 16.90
N SER A 234 -1.14 13.44 17.55
CA SER A 234 -1.99 12.54 18.32
C SER A 234 -1.31 12.20 19.64
N GLN A 235 -2.05 12.29 20.74
CA GLN A 235 -1.55 11.93 22.08
C GLN A 235 -1.39 10.40 22.26
N GLY A 236 -1.78 9.60 21.26
CA GLY A 236 -1.71 8.14 21.35
C GLY A 236 -1.55 7.47 19.98
N ASN A 237 -2.22 6.34 19.80
CA ASN A 237 -2.14 5.60 18.55
C ASN A 237 -2.83 6.37 17.40
N ILE A 238 -2.08 6.68 16.35
CA ILE A 238 -2.58 7.39 15.16
C ILE A 238 -3.77 6.67 14.51
N THR A 239 -3.75 5.33 14.45
CA THR A 239 -4.83 4.53 13.88
C THR A 239 -6.11 4.71 14.69
N TRP A 240 -6.02 4.71 16.03
CA TRP A 240 -7.16 4.97 16.89
C TRP A 240 -7.66 6.40 16.76
N SER A 241 -6.76 7.37 16.69
CA SER A 241 -7.10 8.77 16.42
C SER A 241 -7.86 8.94 15.10
N TRP A 242 -7.46 8.20 14.06
CA TRP A 242 -8.14 8.18 12.77
C TRP A 242 -9.53 7.52 12.88
N LEU A 243 -9.65 6.38 13.56
CA LEU A 243 -10.95 5.72 13.82
C LEU A 243 -11.92 6.59 14.63
N CYS A 244 -11.40 7.48 15.48
CA CYS A 244 -12.23 8.44 16.22
C CYS A 244 -12.58 9.71 15.42
N GLY A 245 -12.13 9.86 14.17
CA GLY A 245 -12.29 11.09 13.39
C GLY A 245 -11.52 12.29 13.96
N LYS A 246 -10.41 12.05 14.65
CA LYS A 246 -9.52 13.06 15.24
C LYS A 246 -8.29 13.32 14.34
N GLN A 247 -8.49 13.34 13.03
CA GLN A 247 -7.42 13.59 12.06
C GLN A 247 -7.85 14.64 11.01
N PRO A 248 -8.45 15.78 11.39
CA PRO A 248 -8.96 16.76 10.44
C PRO A 248 -7.84 17.43 9.62
N ASN A 249 -6.62 17.49 10.18
CA ASN A 249 -5.44 18.10 9.57
C ASN A 249 -4.51 17.07 8.92
N MET A 250 -4.94 15.82 8.77
CA MET A 250 -4.21 14.84 7.98
C MET A 250 -4.00 15.37 6.56
N GLN A 251 -2.83 15.16 5.98
CA GLN A 251 -2.53 15.55 4.61
C GLN A 251 -2.02 14.35 3.85
N VAL A 252 -2.52 14.17 2.63
CA VAL A 252 -2.04 13.18 1.68
C VAL A 252 -1.60 13.93 0.43
N HIS A 253 -0.33 13.79 0.08
CA HIS A 253 0.23 14.36 -1.13
C HIS A 253 0.61 13.25 -2.09
N ILE A 254 0.08 13.30 -3.29
CA ILE A 254 0.28 12.31 -4.35
C ILE A 254 0.98 12.99 -5.51
N GLU A 255 2.05 12.38 -6.00
CA GLU A 255 2.79 12.84 -7.17
C GLU A 255 2.99 11.67 -8.13
N ILE A 256 2.63 11.85 -9.40
CA ILE A 256 2.83 10.84 -10.45
C ILE A 256 4.16 11.15 -11.15
N LEU A 257 5.12 10.24 -11.01
CA LEU A 257 6.46 10.35 -11.54
C LEU A 257 6.69 9.34 -12.68
N PRO A 258 7.43 9.71 -13.74
CA PRO A 258 7.87 8.73 -14.72
C PRO A 258 8.82 7.73 -14.07
N ILE A 259 8.76 6.48 -14.52
CA ILE A 259 9.74 5.45 -14.15
C ILE A 259 10.88 5.54 -15.17
N PRO A 260 12.13 5.83 -14.76
CA PRO A 260 13.24 5.86 -15.69
C PRO A 260 13.44 4.51 -16.35
N ALA A 261 13.64 4.49 -17.67
CA ALA A 261 13.76 3.25 -18.44
C ALA A 261 14.93 2.37 -17.97
N ASP A 262 16.03 2.99 -17.53
CA ASP A 262 17.21 2.30 -16.99
C ASP A 262 17.00 1.71 -15.59
N MET A 263 15.84 1.95 -14.96
CA MET A 263 15.42 1.35 -13.69
C MET A 263 14.49 0.14 -13.89
N ILE A 264 14.03 -0.08 -15.12
CA ILE A 264 13.19 -1.23 -15.52
C ILE A 264 14.12 -2.41 -15.84
N ALA A 265 13.82 -3.58 -15.30
CA ALA A 265 14.50 -4.84 -15.62
C ALA A 265 16.02 -4.95 -15.29
N GLY A 266 16.54 -4.20 -14.30
CA GLY A 266 17.94 -4.32 -13.86
C GLY A 266 18.21 -5.27 -12.68
N ASP A 267 19.42 -5.81 -12.60
CA ASP A 267 19.83 -6.74 -11.55
C ASP A 267 20.33 -6.00 -10.28
N PHE A 268 19.40 -5.66 -9.38
CA PHE A 268 19.74 -5.02 -8.11
C PHE A 268 20.70 -5.82 -7.20
N ARG A 269 20.86 -7.12 -7.44
CA ARG A 269 21.66 -8.00 -6.59
C ARG A 269 23.09 -8.12 -7.08
N ASN A 270 23.28 -8.41 -8.36
CA ASN A 270 24.58 -8.74 -8.91
C ASN A 270 25.24 -7.59 -9.69
N ASP A 271 24.46 -6.61 -10.17
CA ASP A 271 25.00 -5.43 -10.84
C ASP A 271 25.18 -4.28 -9.83
N LEU A 272 26.44 -3.99 -9.51
CA LEU A 272 26.82 -2.94 -8.56
C LEU A 272 26.49 -1.53 -9.10
N GLU A 273 26.66 -1.30 -10.40
CA GLU A 273 26.40 0.00 -10.99
C GLU A 273 24.89 0.29 -11.00
N PHE A 274 24.09 -0.67 -11.48
CA PHE A 274 22.63 -0.57 -11.43
C PHE A 274 22.15 -0.36 -10.00
N LYS A 275 22.66 -1.13 -9.04
CA LYS A 275 22.31 -0.98 -7.63
C LYS A 275 22.61 0.41 -7.09
N ASN A 276 23.72 1.03 -7.49
CA ASN A 276 24.06 2.39 -7.08
C ASN A 276 23.12 3.42 -7.73
N ARG A 277 22.90 3.35 -9.05
CA ARG A 277 21.93 4.22 -9.74
C ARG A 277 20.53 4.11 -9.15
N PHE A 278 20.06 2.90 -8.89
CA PHE A 278 18.76 2.62 -8.28
C PHE A 278 18.64 3.20 -6.87
N LYS A 279 19.68 3.06 -6.05
CA LYS A 279 19.71 3.66 -4.70
C LYS A 279 19.69 5.19 -4.77
N THR A 280 20.41 5.79 -5.71
CA THR A 280 20.41 7.25 -5.91
C THR A 280 19.02 7.73 -6.30
N TRP A 281 18.42 7.14 -7.34
CA TRP A 281 17.08 7.49 -7.80
C TRP A 281 16.04 7.46 -6.68
N ILE A 282 15.98 6.35 -5.93
CA ILE A 282 15.06 6.22 -4.80
C ILE A 282 15.46 7.14 -3.63
N GLY A 283 16.75 7.36 -3.40
CA GLY A 283 17.26 8.28 -2.38
C GLY A 283 16.83 9.73 -2.63
N ASP A 284 16.82 10.17 -3.90
CA ASP A 284 16.38 11.52 -4.29
C ASP A 284 14.89 11.69 -4.02
N ILE A 285 14.07 10.71 -4.44
CA ILE A 285 12.62 10.67 -4.14
C ILE A 285 12.39 10.72 -2.63
N TRP A 286 13.16 9.94 -1.86
CA TRP A 286 13.00 9.84 -0.42
C TRP A 286 13.43 11.10 0.32
N THR A 287 14.47 11.78 -0.19
CA THR A 287 14.94 13.07 0.34
C THR A 287 13.89 14.17 0.13
N LEU A 288 13.30 14.23 -1.06
CA LEU A 288 12.19 15.15 -1.34
C LEU A 288 10.96 14.83 -0.49
N LYS A 289 10.64 13.53 -0.33
CA LYS A 289 9.56 13.07 0.55
C LYS A 289 9.79 13.47 2.00
N ASP A 290 11.02 13.38 2.52
CA ASP A 290 11.34 13.76 3.90
C ASP A 290 11.11 15.27 4.15
N LYS A 291 11.55 16.12 3.21
CA LYS A 291 11.31 17.57 3.24
C LYS A 291 9.82 17.88 3.19
N ARG A 292 9.11 17.27 2.23
CA ARG A 292 7.65 17.44 2.09
C ARG A 292 6.91 17.00 3.35
N LEU A 293 7.30 15.87 3.94
CA LEU A 293 6.70 15.36 5.16
C LEU A 293 6.93 16.33 6.33
N ALA A 294 8.09 16.96 6.44
CA ALA A 294 8.35 18.01 7.44
C ALA A 294 7.39 19.20 7.27
N GLU A 295 7.23 19.68 6.04
CA GLU A 295 6.31 20.80 5.73
C GLU A 295 4.85 20.45 6.04
N MET A 296 4.40 19.26 5.62
CA MET A 296 3.04 18.79 5.88
C MET A 296 2.79 18.63 7.39
N ARG A 297 3.75 18.10 8.15
CA ARG A 297 3.64 17.97 9.61
C ARG A 297 3.54 19.34 10.29
N ARG A 298 4.34 20.32 9.86
CA ARG A 298 4.23 21.71 10.35
C ARG A 298 2.83 22.28 10.06
N LYS A 299 2.33 22.14 8.83
CA LYS A 299 0.95 22.55 8.46
C LYS A 299 -0.12 21.82 9.27
N ALA A 300 0.12 20.56 9.63
CA ALA A 300 -0.79 19.76 10.44
C ALA A 300 -0.76 20.12 11.95
N GLY A 301 0.14 21.01 12.37
CA GLY A 301 0.27 21.49 13.75
C GLY A 301 1.25 20.70 14.62
N HIS A 302 2.17 19.92 14.03
CA HIS A 302 3.25 19.32 14.83
C HIS A 302 4.19 20.41 15.35
N PRO A 303 4.69 20.29 16.59
CA PRO A 303 5.72 21.19 17.10
C PRO A 303 6.96 21.13 16.21
N SER A 304 7.60 22.28 16.01
CA SER A 304 8.91 22.33 15.35
C SER A 304 9.90 21.45 16.12
N PRO A 305 10.75 20.68 15.42
CA PRO A 305 11.77 19.85 16.05
C PRO A 305 12.79 20.69 16.83
#